data_AF-W7BIS2-F1
#
_entry.id   AF-W7BIS2-F1
#
_cell.length_a   1.000
_cell.length_b   1.000
_cell.length_c   1.000
_cell.angle_alpha   90.00
_cell.angle_beta   90.00
_cell.angle_gamma   90.00
#
_symmetry.space_group_name_H-M   'P 1'
#
loop_
_entity.id
_entity.type
_entity.pdbx_description
1 polymer ?
#
loop_
_entity_poly.entity_id
_entity_poly.type
_entity_poly.pdbx_seq_one_letter_code
_entity_poly.pdbx_strand_id
1 'polypeptide(L)'
;MIEGKKTAKAKVRQLSFDKAKQKAIIEITIHEGRNRQVRKMFEAIGHPVQKLTREAYGFLDLRHLNAGESRELSHHEVKQLKSLAKFGQKPQG
;
A
#
# COMPACT_ATOMS: atom_id res chain seq x y z
N MET A 1 -8.90 -0.81 14.84
CA MET A 1 -10.07 -1.41 14.16
C MET A 1 -10.62 -0.38 13.19
N ILE A 2 -11.22 -0.78 12.07
CA ILE A 2 -11.94 0.12 11.16
C ILE A 2 -13.29 -0.51 10.81
N GLU A 3 -14.36 0.26 11.00
CA GLU A 3 -15.76 -0.18 10.78
C GLU A 3 -16.10 -1.46 11.55
N GLY A 4 -15.76 -1.51 12.84
CA GLY A 4 -16.03 -2.67 13.70
C GLY A 4 -15.23 -3.94 13.36
N LYS A 5 -14.34 -3.91 12.36
CA LYS A 5 -13.52 -5.05 11.95
C LYS A 5 -12.03 -4.78 12.21
N LYS A 6 -11.33 -5.79 12.73
CA LYS A 6 -9.88 -5.77 12.88
C LYS A 6 -9.23 -5.93 11.50
N THR A 7 -8.28 -5.07 11.18
CA THR A 7 -7.47 -5.18 9.96
C THR A 7 -6.40 -6.23 10.14
N ALA A 8 -5.93 -6.78 9.03
CA ALA A 8 -4.67 -7.52 9.01
C ALA A 8 -3.53 -6.65 9.54
N LYS A 9 -2.46 -7.29 10.02
CA LYS A 9 -1.25 -6.57 10.45
C LYS A 9 -0.66 -5.79 9.27
N ALA A 10 -0.34 -4.53 9.50
CA ALA A 10 0.38 -3.69 8.55
C ALA A 10 1.84 -3.56 9.00
N LYS A 11 2.76 -3.45 8.05
CA LYS A 11 4.13 -3.01 8.33
C LYS A 11 4.17 -1.49 8.18
N VAL A 12 4.77 -0.80 9.14
CA VAL A 12 4.78 0.67 9.19
C VAL A 12 6.18 1.15 9.48
N ARG A 13 6.62 2.18 8.77
CA ARG A 13 7.89 2.88 8.98
C ARG A 13 7.69 4.38 8.86
N GLN A 14 8.19 5.13 9.83
CA GLN A 14 8.26 6.59 9.73
C GLN A 14 9.49 6.97 8.90
N LEU A 15 9.26 7.66 7.79
CA LEU A 15 10.34 8.12 6.91
C LEU A 15 10.86 9.49 7.33
N SER A 16 9.97 10.38 7.77
CA SER A 16 10.35 11.70 8.28
C SER A 16 9.26 12.28 9.18
N PHE A 17 9.65 13.28 9.99
CA PHE A 17 8.73 14.08 10.79
C PHE A 17 9.20 15.53 10.84
N ASP A 18 8.35 16.43 10.36
CA ASP A 18 8.51 17.88 10.47
C ASP A 18 7.76 18.36 11.71
N LYS A 19 8.53 18.68 12.77
CA LYS A 19 8.00 19.15 14.05
C LYS A 19 7.36 20.53 13.94
N ALA A 20 7.87 21.42 13.09
CA ALA A 20 7.33 22.76 12.94
C ALA A 20 5.95 22.73 12.26
N LYS A 21 5.79 21.87 11.25
CA LYS A 21 4.52 21.70 10.52
C LYS A 21 3.59 20.65 11.10
N GLN A 22 4.03 19.89 12.11
CA GLN A 22 3.33 18.74 12.67
C GLN A 22 2.91 17.74 11.57
N LYS A 23 3.84 17.39 10.68
CA LYS A 23 3.60 16.45 9.57
C LYS A 23 4.60 15.31 9.58
N ALA A 24 4.12 14.08 9.40
CA ALA A 24 4.94 12.90 9.22
C ALA A 24 4.78 12.33 7.81
N ILE A 25 5.85 11.76 7.26
CA ILE A 25 5.78 10.86 6.10
C ILE A 25 5.87 9.44 6.63
N ILE A 26 4.84 8.65 6.37
CA ILE A 26 4.74 7.26 6.81
C ILE A 26 4.67 6.35 5.61
N GLU A 27 5.55 5.36 5.57
CA GLU A 27 5.45 4.21 4.67
C GLU A 27 4.64 3.12 5.37
N ILE A 28 3.61 2.62 4.68
CA ILE A 28 2.74 1.57 5.19
C ILE A 28 2.52 0.50 4.13
N THR A 29 2.71 -0.76 4.51
CA THR A 29 2.42 -1.93 3.67
C THR A 29 1.24 -2.69 4.27
N ILE A 30 0.20 -2.89 3.45
CA ILE A 30 -0.99 -3.68 3.78
C ILE A 30 -1.13 -4.83 2.78
N HIS A 31 -1.75 -5.92 3.23
CA HIS A 31 -2.00 -7.11 2.40
C HIS A 31 -3.50 -7.33 2.14
N GLU A 32 -4.33 -6.35 2.49
CA GLU A 32 -5.76 -6.29 2.21
C GLU A 32 -6.11 -4.92 1.62
N GLY A 33 -7.22 -4.83 0.89
CA GLY A 33 -7.60 -3.63 0.14
C GLY A 33 -9.04 -3.17 0.41
N ARG A 34 -9.39 -2.88 1.68
CA ARG A 34 -10.74 -2.37 1.99
C ARG A 34 -10.89 -0.91 1.56
N ASN A 35 -12.13 -0.48 1.28
CA ASN A 35 -12.42 0.88 0.83
C ASN A 35 -11.89 1.92 1.85
N ARG A 36 -11.00 2.80 1.37
CA ARG A 36 -10.35 3.86 2.15
C ARG A 36 -9.62 3.37 3.41
N GLN A 37 -9.18 2.10 3.42
CA GLN A 37 -8.58 1.46 4.59
C GLN A 37 -7.50 2.28 5.28
N VAL A 38 -6.46 2.70 4.55
CA VAL A 38 -5.34 3.46 5.11
C VAL A 38 -5.85 4.77 5.74
N ARG A 39 -6.70 5.51 5.04
CA ARG A 39 -7.26 6.78 5.57
C ARG A 39 -8.04 6.54 6.87
N LYS A 40 -8.89 5.52 6.90
CA LYS A 40 -9.69 5.15 8.08
C LYS A 40 -8.81 4.67 9.25
N MET A 41 -7.73 3.94 8.98
CA MET A 41 -6.81 3.46 10.02
C MET A 41 -6.14 4.63 10.75
N PHE A 42 -5.69 5.62 9.98
CA PHE A 42 -5.02 6.82 10.49
C PHE A 42 -5.99 7.80 11.15
N GLU A 43 -7.21 7.94 10.62
CA GLU A 43 -8.29 8.71 11.24
C GLU A 43 -8.68 8.15 12.61
N ALA A 44 -8.78 6.82 12.74
CA ALA A 44 -9.12 6.15 14.00
C ALA A 44 -8.09 6.36 15.13
N ILE A 45 -6.88 6.81 14.82
CA ILE A 45 -5.84 7.16 15.81
C ILE A 45 -5.58 8.67 15.90
N GLY A 46 -6.45 9.50 15.32
CA GLY A 46 -6.36 10.97 15.42
C GLY A 46 -5.34 11.62 14.47
N HIS A 47 -4.86 10.92 13.45
CA HIS A 47 -3.84 11.42 12.52
C HIS A 47 -4.31 11.37 11.06
N PRO A 48 -5.28 12.19 10.64
CA PRO A 48 -5.88 12.10 9.31
C PRO A 48 -4.86 12.28 8.16
N VAL A 49 -4.97 11.44 7.14
CA VAL A 49 -4.05 11.41 5.99
C VAL A 49 -4.31 12.57 5.03
N GLN A 50 -3.34 13.48 4.89
CA GLN A 50 -3.41 14.62 3.97
C GLN A 50 -3.13 14.22 2.51
N LYS A 51 -2.08 13.43 2.27
CA LYS A 51 -1.70 12.91 0.94
C LYS A 51 -1.49 11.40 1.03
N LEU A 52 -2.01 10.66 0.06
CA LEU A 52 -1.85 9.21 -0.03
C LEU A 52 -1.48 8.85 -1.46
N THR A 53 -0.33 8.23 -1.64
CA THR A 53 0.15 7.68 -2.92
C THR A 53 0.50 6.22 -2.72
N ARG A 54 0.31 5.41 -3.78
CA ARG A 54 0.71 4.01 -3.78
C ARG A 54 1.99 3.89 -4.58
N GLU A 55 3.11 3.82 -3.86
CA GLU A 55 4.45 3.78 -4.47
C GLU A 55 4.83 2.37 -4.99
N ALA A 56 4.18 1.32 -4.47
CA ALA A 56 4.48 -0.07 -4.82
C ALA A 56 3.23 -0.98 -4.77
N TYR A 57 3.29 -2.06 -5.55
CA TYR A 57 2.32 -3.15 -5.53
C TYR A 57 3.01 -4.49 -5.84
N GLY A 58 3.06 -5.39 -4.85
CA GLY A 58 3.86 -6.61 -4.96
C GLY A 58 5.35 -6.25 -5.04
N PHE A 59 6.02 -6.71 -6.09
CA PHE A 59 7.41 -6.35 -6.38
C PHE A 59 7.54 -5.16 -7.36
N LEU A 60 6.43 -4.65 -7.89
CA LEU A 60 6.42 -3.50 -8.79
C LEU A 60 6.46 -2.21 -7.98
N ASP A 61 7.22 -1.22 -8.47
CA ASP A 61 7.25 0.13 -7.92
C ASP A 61 7.19 1.19 -9.03
N LEU A 62 7.08 2.46 -8.63
CA LEU A 62 7.02 3.60 -9.54
C LEU A 62 8.40 4.12 -9.96
N ARG A 63 9.50 3.40 -9.69
CA ARG A 63 10.83 3.88 -10.08
C ARG A 63 10.89 4.02 -11.60
N HIS A 64 11.54 5.09 -12.06
CA HIS A 64 11.71 5.40 -13.47
C HIS A 64 10.40 5.69 -14.23
N LEU A 65 9.32 6.05 -13.53
CA LEU A 65 8.09 6.57 -14.13
C LEU A 65 7.76 7.94 -13.55
N ASN A 66 7.48 8.91 -14.41
CA ASN A 66 6.94 10.19 -14.01
C ASN A 66 5.41 10.13 -13.83
N ALA A 67 4.86 11.19 -13.23
CA ALA A 67 3.41 11.31 -13.08
C ALA A 67 2.71 11.31 -14.46
N GLY A 68 1.74 10.42 -14.64
CA GLY A 68 0.99 10.26 -15.88
C GLY A 68 1.64 9.30 -16.89
N GLU A 69 2.88 8.87 -16.66
CA GLU A 69 3.52 7.87 -17.49
C GLU A 69 3.02 6.45 -17.16
N SER A 70 3.14 5.58 -18.16
CA SER A 70 2.94 4.15 -18.02
C SER A 70 3.96 3.42 -18.87
N ARG A 71 4.25 2.18 -18.48
CA ARG A 71 5.07 1.27 -19.28
C ARG A 71 4.44 -0.11 -19.31
N GLU A 72 4.77 -0.86 -20.33
CA GLU A 72 4.49 -2.29 -20.34
C GLU A 72 5.39 -3.01 -19.34
N LEU A 73 4.83 -4.08 -18.77
CA LEU A 73 5.59 -5.01 -17.94
C LEU A 73 6.39 -5.94 -18.83
N SER A 74 7.63 -6.24 -18.45
CA SER A 74 8.41 -7.26 -19.13
C SER A 74 7.80 -8.66 -18.92
N HIS A 75 8.13 -9.59 -19.82
CA HIS A 75 7.70 -10.98 -19.73
C HIS A 75 8.02 -11.63 -18.36
N HIS A 76 9.17 -11.27 -17.77
CA HIS A 76 9.57 -11.75 -16.44
C HIS A 76 8.63 -11.23 -15.35
N GLU A 77 8.33 -9.93 -15.34
CA GLU A 77 7.43 -9.31 -14.37
C GLU A 77 6.01 -9.87 -14.49
N VAL A 78 5.52 -10.06 -15.72
CA VAL A 78 4.21 -10.70 -15.96
C VAL A 78 4.19 -12.12 -15.38
N LYS A 79 5.23 -12.92 -15.61
CA LYS A 79 5.34 -14.29 -15.07
C LYS A 79 5.34 -14.27 -13.53
N GLN A 80 6.09 -13.36 -12.92
CA GLN A 80 6.19 -13.24 -11.46
C GLN A 80 4.86 -12.81 -10.84
N LEU A 81 4.15 -11.85 -11.43
CA LEU A 81 2.80 -11.46 -11.00
C LEU A 81 1.82 -12.62 -11.08
N LYS A 82 1.81 -13.36 -12.21
CA LYS A 82 0.94 -14.54 -12.37
C LYS A 82 1.25 -15.60 -11.31
N SER A 83 2.53 -15.80 -11.00
CA SER A 83 2.97 -16.71 -9.95
C SER A 83 2.41 -16.31 -8.58
N LEU A 84 2.61 -15.05 -8.17
CA LEU A 84 2.09 -14.50 -6.92
C LEU A 84 0.56 -14.61 -6.81
N ALA A 85 -0.16 -14.38 -7.90
CA ALA A 85 -1.62 -14.51 -7.93
C ALA A 85 -2.09 -15.96 -7.75
N LYS A 86 -1.38 -16.94 -8.34
CA LYS A 86 -1.71 -18.36 -8.17
C LYS A 86 -1.50 -18.85 -6.74
N PHE A 87 -0.45 -18.39 -6.06
CA PHE A 87 -0.22 -18.71 -4.64
C PHE A 87 -1.24 -18.06 -3.68
N GLY A 88 -2.01 -17.07 -4.14
CA GLY A 88 -3.10 -16.44 -3.38
C GLY A 88 -4.46 -17.10 -3.57
N GLN A 89 -4.61 -18.08 -4.47
CA GLN A 89 -5.84 -18.85 -4.60
C GLN A 89 -5.90 -19.88 -3.46
N LYS A 90 -6.99 -19.88 -2.68
CA LYS A 90 -7.31 -21.04 -1.83
C LYS A 90 -7.29 -22.29 -2.72
N PRO A 91 -6.74 -23.43 -2.27
CA PRO A 91 -6.83 -24.67 -3.03
C PRO A 91 -8.31 -24.91 -3.37
N GLN A 92 -8.59 -25.06 -4.67
CA GLN A 92 -9.89 -25.54 -5.14
C GLN A 92 -10.02 -26.96 -4.57
N GLY A 93 -10.96 -27.11 -3.62
CA GLY A 93 -11.51 -28.43 -3.31
C GLY A 93 -12.39 -28.90 -4.45
#